data_AF-A0A9D9UKT4-F1
#
_entry.id   AF-A0A9D9UKT4-F1
#
_cell.length_a   1.000
_cell.length_b   1.000
_cell.length_c   1.000
_cell.angle_alpha   90.00
_cell.angle_beta   90.00
_cell.angle_gamma   90.00
#
_symmetry.space_group_name_H-M   'P 1'
#
loop_
_entity.id
_entity.type
_entity.pdbx_description
1 polymer ?
#
loop_
_entity_poly.entity_id
_entity_poly.type
_entity_poly.pdbx_seq_one_letter_code
_entity_poly.pdbx_strand_id
1 'polypeptide(L)'
;MSEDIKPVIIEDKTQRLKDIIAETEKHFNHEVKISPGEAKRIELIRKMKQDTDKQEYMIMFNVLMLVSTISAFLHFVFFNTYFSLVCVVAGIAYFIFIRQRLKSATILLTEHKNNFDKYLWEGFYLKEMRYSAVKLAYFIFFPLFVVFLTDMVSGVDGHLSLWLSVPIAFVFSSIAWLIYFSDDKALYESLESDLKSL
;
A
#
# COMPACT_ATOMS: atom_id res chain seq x y z
N MET A 1 -32.78 39.41 69.36
CA MET A 1 -32.55 38.69 68.10
C MET A 1 -31.19 39.11 67.59
N SER A 2 -30.18 38.26 67.73
CA SER A 2 -28.90 38.38 67.04
C SER A 2 -28.67 37.06 66.31
N GLU A 3 -28.66 37.12 64.99
CA GLU A 3 -28.31 35.98 64.14
C GLU A 3 -26.79 35.84 64.13
N ASP A 4 -26.30 34.77 64.75
CA ASP A 4 -24.90 34.33 64.65
C ASP A 4 -24.66 33.76 63.25
N ILE A 5 -24.09 34.60 62.37
CA ILE A 5 -23.58 34.17 61.08
C ILE A 5 -22.24 33.46 61.32
N LYS A 6 -22.25 32.12 61.31
CA LYS A 6 -21.02 31.32 61.28
C LYS A 6 -20.28 31.56 59.95
N PRO A 7 -18.97 31.89 59.96
CA PRO A 7 -18.21 32.02 58.75
C PRO A 7 -18.07 30.66 58.08
N VAL A 8 -18.28 30.68 56.76
CA VAL A 8 -18.43 29.52 55.91
C VAL A 8 -17.11 28.76 55.81
N ILE A 9 -17.13 27.48 56.17
CA ILE A 9 -16.03 26.51 56.02
C ILE A 9 -15.86 26.19 54.53
N ILE A 10 -15.26 27.11 53.76
CA ILE A 10 -14.91 26.93 52.34
C ILE A 10 -13.42 26.62 52.16
N GLU A 11 -12.53 27.10 53.04
CA GLU A 11 -11.08 26.92 52.89
C GLU A 11 -10.64 25.46 52.97
N ASP A 12 -11.16 24.68 53.93
CA ASP A 12 -10.68 23.31 54.20
C ASP A 12 -11.09 22.29 53.11
N LYS A 13 -12.27 22.47 52.51
CA LYS A 13 -12.71 21.64 51.37
C LYS A 13 -11.94 21.94 50.09
N THR A 14 -11.55 23.20 49.90
CA THR A 14 -10.78 23.63 48.73
C THR A 14 -9.34 23.14 48.83
N GLN A 15 -8.78 23.07 50.03
CA GLN A 15 -7.45 22.51 50.29
C GLN A 15 -7.42 21.00 50.04
N ARG A 16 -8.40 20.25 50.59
CA ARG A 16 -8.54 18.80 50.33
C ARG A 16 -8.71 18.46 48.85
N LEU A 17 -9.47 19.27 48.11
CA LEU A 17 -9.61 19.08 46.65
C LEU A 17 -8.30 19.33 45.93
N LYS A 18 -7.52 20.35 46.32
CA LYS A 18 -6.18 20.59 45.76
C LYS A 18 -5.21 19.46 46.08
N ASP A 19 -5.26 18.92 47.28
CA ASP A 19 -4.39 17.80 47.69
C ASP A 19 -4.75 16.52 46.92
N ILE A 20 -6.04 16.22 46.76
CA ILE A 20 -6.51 15.09 45.93
C ILE A 20 -6.10 15.29 44.48
N ILE A 21 -6.24 16.50 43.92
CA ILE A 21 -5.83 16.80 42.54
C ILE A 21 -4.30 16.66 42.40
N ALA A 22 -3.51 17.15 43.35
CA ALA A 22 -2.05 17.05 43.33
C ALA A 22 -1.55 15.60 43.50
N GLU A 23 -2.22 14.80 44.32
CA GLU A 23 -1.92 13.38 44.52
C GLU A 23 -2.33 12.56 43.29
N THR A 24 -3.46 12.91 42.66
CA THR A 24 -3.91 12.31 41.39
C THR A 24 -2.98 12.72 40.25
N GLU A 25 -2.58 13.99 40.14
CA GLU A 25 -1.58 14.46 39.18
C GLU A 25 -0.21 13.81 39.40
N LYS A 26 0.20 13.50 40.63
CA LYS A 26 1.42 12.69 40.89
C LYS A 26 1.30 11.26 40.38
N HIS A 27 0.11 10.66 40.46
CA HIS A 27 -0.16 9.33 39.92
C HIS A 27 -0.30 9.32 38.39
N PHE A 28 -0.74 10.42 37.77
CA PHE A 28 -0.90 10.55 36.32
C PHE A 28 0.31 11.20 35.61
N ASN A 29 1.19 11.92 36.32
CA ASN A 29 2.48 12.43 35.83
C ASN A 29 3.59 11.37 35.84
N HIS A 30 3.25 10.08 35.92
CA HIS A 30 4.08 9.12 35.22
C HIS A 30 3.90 9.40 33.73
N GLU A 31 4.69 10.36 33.22
CA GLU A 31 5.17 10.30 31.85
C GLU A 31 5.50 8.83 31.61
N VAL A 32 4.69 8.16 30.80
CA VAL A 32 5.01 6.82 30.32
C VAL A 32 6.35 7.04 29.63
N LYS A 33 7.45 6.72 30.32
CA LYS A 33 8.79 6.74 29.75
C LYS A 33 8.81 5.60 28.75
N ILE A 34 8.22 5.86 27.59
CA ILE A 34 8.30 4.99 26.43
C ILE A 34 9.80 4.85 26.19
N SER A 35 10.29 3.61 26.32
CA SER A 35 11.69 3.36 26.05
C SER A 35 12.02 3.78 24.61
N PRO A 36 13.26 4.19 24.29
CA PRO A 36 13.62 4.55 22.92
C PRO A 36 13.24 3.45 21.90
N GLY A 37 13.27 2.18 22.32
CA GLY A 37 12.83 1.03 21.52
C GLY A 37 11.31 0.98 21.30
N GLU A 38 10.49 1.24 22.32
CA GLU A 38 9.03 1.31 22.16
C GLU A 38 8.58 2.52 21.34
N ALA A 39 9.28 3.65 21.45
CA ALA A 39 9.02 4.83 20.62
C ALA A 39 9.31 4.52 19.14
N LYS A 40 10.44 3.87 18.85
CA LYS A 40 10.79 3.39 17.50
C LYS A 40 9.76 2.38 16.98
N ARG A 41 9.29 1.44 17.83
CA ARG A 41 8.22 0.48 17.48
C ARG A 41 6.91 1.17 17.12
N ILE A 42 6.46 2.15 17.91
CA ILE A 42 5.23 2.91 17.64
C ILE A 42 5.36 3.74 16.35
N GLU A 43 6.51 4.35 16.10
CA GLU A 43 6.77 5.09 14.87
C GLU A 43 6.73 4.16 13.64
N LEU A 44 7.36 2.97 13.73
CA LEU A 44 7.31 1.96 12.69
C LEU A 44 5.88 1.48 12.42
N ILE A 45 5.06 1.25 13.45
CA ILE A 45 3.63 0.94 13.26
C ILE A 45 2.92 2.04 12.50
N ARG A 46 3.15 3.30 12.90
CA ARG A 46 2.46 4.42 12.29
C ARG A 46 2.84 4.55 10.82
N LYS A 47 4.13 4.48 10.51
CA LYS A 47 4.66 4.47 9.12
C LYS A 47 4.09 3.29 8.33
N MET A 48 4.15 2.08 8.88
CA MET A 48 3.67 0.86 8.23
C MET A 48 2.16 0.89 7.99
N LYS A 49 1.36 1.33 8.95
CA LYS A 49 -0.09 1.45 8.79
C LYS A 49 -0.43 2.48 7.71
N GLN A 50 0.21 3.65 7.76
CA GLN A 50 0.01 4.72 6.81
C GLN A 50 0.42 4.31 5.38
N ASP A 51 1.47 3.49 5.23
CA ASP A 51 1.91 2.96 3.94
C ASP A 51 1.15 1.72 3.47
N THR A 52 0.67 0.86 4.38
CA THR A 52 -0.14 -0.33 4.02
C THR A 52 -1.54 0.08 3.54
N ASP A 53 -2.06 1.18 4.08
CA ASP A 53 -3.33 1.78 3.67
C ASP A 53 -3.24 2.48 2.30
N LYS A 54 -2.04 2.76 1.78
CA LYS A 54 -1.88 3.26 0.40
C LYS A 54 -2.26 2.17 -0.59
N GLN A 55 -3.47 2.28 -1.12
CA GLN A 55 -4.02 1.41 -2.16
C GLN A 55 -3.51 1.76 -3.57
N GLU A 56 -2.56 2.68 -3.69
CA GLU A 56 -2.07 3.23 -4.97
C GLU A 56 -1.58 2.14 -5.92
N TYR A 57 -0.76 1.20 -5.45
CA TYR A 57 -0.32 0.05 -6.24
C TYR A 57 -1.48 -0.82 -6.72
N MET A 58 -2.49 -1.03 -5.87
CA MET A 58 -3.66 -1.83 -6.26
C MET A 58 -4.54 -1.11 -7.27
N ILE A 59 -4.69 0.20 -7.15
CA ILE A 59 -5.40 1.02 -8.13
C ILE A 59 -4.66 0.94 -9.46
N MET A 60 -3.35 1.16 -9.47
CA MET A 60 -2.55 1.11 -10.68
C MET A 60 -2.56 -0.27 -11.32
N PHE A 61 -2.45 -1.34 -10.53
CA PHE A 61 -2.62 -2.72 -11.01
C PHE A 61 -3.99 -2.91 -11.68
N ASN A 62 -5.08 -2.53 -11.00
CA ASN A 62 -6.43 -2.71 -11.52
C ASN A 62 -6.63 -1.94 -12.82
N VAL A 63 -6.21 -0.67 -12.85
CA VAL A 63 -6.31 0.19 -14.04
C VAL A 63 -5.52 -0.42 -15.18
N LEU A 64 -4.25 -0.79 -14.97
CA LEU A 64 -3.40 -1.37 -15.99
C LEU A 64 -4.00 -2.67 -16.56
N MET A 65 -4.42 -3.58 -15.68
CA MET A 65 -5.02 -4.86 -16.11
C MET A 65 -6.31 -4.64 -16.88
N LEU A 66 -7.16 -3.70 -16.45
CA LEU A 66 -8.42 -3.38 -17.11
C LEU A 66 -8.17 -2.79 -18.50
N VAL A 67 -7.37 -1.73 -18.61
CA VAL A 67 -7.12 -1.06 -19.91
C VAL A 67 -6.38 -1.98 -20.88
N SER A 68 -5.44 -2.79 -20.39
CA SER A 68 -4.73 -3.76 -21.23
C SER A 68 -5.68 -4.84 -21.76
N THR A 69 -6.58 -5.34 -20.92
CA THR A 69 -7.56 -6.38 -21.31
C THR A 69 -8.58 -5.82 -22.32
N ILE A 70 -9.08 -4.61 -22.08
CA ILE A 70 -10.01 -3.93 -23.01
C ILE A 70 -9.31 -3.68 -24.35
N SER A 71 -8.08 -3.15 -24.34
CA SER A 71 -7.30 -2.90 -25.56
C SER A 71 -7.07 -4.18 -26.36
N ALA A 72 -6.67 -5.28 -25.70
CA ALA A 72 -6.48 -6.58 -26.34
C ALA A 72 -7.79 -7.14 -26.92
N PHE A 73 -8.91 -6.95 -26.22
CA PHE A 73 -10.23 -7.37 -26.71
C PHE A 73 -10.67 -6.56 -27.94
N LEU A 74 -10.53 -5.23 -27.91
CA LEU A 74 -10.82 -4.39 -29.07
C LEU A 74 -9.93 -4.76 -30.26
N HIS A 75 -8.64 -4.98 -30.02
CA HIS A 75 -7.72 -5.44 -31.04
C HIS A 75 -8.17 -6.77 -31.67
N PHE A 76 -8.69 -7.71 -30.87
CA PHE A 76 -9.29 -8.94 -31.41
C PHE A 76 -10.51 -8.65 -32.29
N VAL A 77 -11.42 -7.78 -31.85
CA VAL A 77 -12.64 -7.46 -32.61
C VAL A 77 -12.34 -6.80 -33.96
N PHE A 78 -11.37 -5.89 -34.02
CA PHE A 78 -11.06 -5.14 -35.25
C PHE A 78 -10.13 -5.88 -36.20
N PHE A 79 -9.15 -6.64 -35.69
CA PHE A 79 -8.10 -7.27 -36.48
C PHE A 79 -8.16 -8.80 -36.50
N ASN A 80 -9.12 -9.40 -35.80
CA ASN A 80 -9.35 -10.85 -35.70
C ASN A 80 -8.09 -11.68 -35.35
N THR A 81 -7.20 -11.09 -34.54
CA THR A 81 -5.90 -11.69 -34.21
C THR A 81 -6.03 -12.60 -32.99
N TYR A 82 -5.91 -13.93 -33.16
CA TYR A 82 -6.02 -14.88 -32.04
C TYR A 82 -5.03 -14.63 -30.88
N PHE A 83 -3.86 -14.05 -31.18
CA PHE A 83 -2.89 -13.67 -30.15
C PHE A 83 -3.47 -12.69 -29.12
N SER A 84 -4.26 -11.69 -29.55
CA SER A 84 -4.84 -10.73 -28.60
C SER A 84 -5.91 -11.38 -27.72
N LEU A 85 -6.61 -12.41 -28.20
CA LEU A 85 -7.51 -13.22 -27.37
C LEU A 85 -6.73 -14.03 -26.31
N VAL A 86 -5.57 -14.60 -26.66
CA VAL A 86 -4.68 -15.26 -25.69
C VAL A 86 -4.23 -14.28 -24.62
N CYS A 87 -3.88 -13.04 -25.00
CA CYS A 87 -3.54 -11.98 -24.04
C CYS A 87 -4.70 -11.62 -23.10
N VAL A 88 -5.94 -11.59 -23.58
CA VAL A 88 -7.13 -11.38 -22.73
C VAL A 88 -7.25 -12.49 -21.68
N VAL A 89 -7.18 -13.75 -22.10
CA VAL A 89 -7.27 -14.90 -21.18
C VAL A 89 -6.14 -14.87 -20.16
N ALA A 90 -4.90 -14.60 -20.60
CA ALA A 90 -3.73 -14.48 -19.73
C ALA A 90 -3.89 -13.31 -18.72
N GLY A 91 -4.43 -12.17 -19.16
CA GLY A 91 -4.70 -11.02 -18.31
C GLY A 91 -5.71 -11.32 -17.21
N ILE A 92 -6.82 -11.97 -17.57
CA ILE A 92 -7.86 -12.38 -16.60
C ILE A 92 -7.29 -13.40 -15.61
N ALA A 93 -6.58 -14.42 -16.10
CA ALA A 93 -5.98 -15.45 -15.25
C ALA A 93 -4.97 -14.85 -14.25
N TYR A 94 -4.09 -13.96 -14.73
CA TYR A 94 -3.11 -13.27 -13.88
C TYR A 94 -3.79 -12.36 -12.85
N PHE A 95 -4.83 -11.62 -13.25
CA PHE A 95 -5.61 -10.79 -12.33
C PHE A 95 -6.22 -11.61 -11.19
N ILE A 96 -6.87 -12.74 -11.52
CA ILE A 96 -7.48 -13.64 -10.54
C ILE A 96 -6.40 -14.21 -9.60
N PHE A 97 -5.28 -14.69 -10.15
CA PHE A 97 -4.18 -15.25 -9.37
C PHE A 97 -3.64 -14.26 -8.34
N ILE A 98 -3.35 -13.02 -8.75
CA ILE A 98 -2.85 -11.97 -7.84
C ILE A 98 -3.91 -11.62 -6.78
N ARG A 99 -5.18 -11.48 -7.18
CA ARG A 99 -6.28 -11.20 -6.24
C ARG A 99 -6.42 -12.28 -5.17
N GLN A 100 -6.30 -13.55 -5.55
CA GLN A 100 -6.34 -14.66 -4.60
C GLN A 100 -5.17 -14.61 -3.63
N ARG A 101 -3.93 -14.43 -4.11
CA ARG A 101 -2.75 -14.35 -3.23
C ARG A 101 -2.84 -13.18 -2.25
N LEU A 102 -3.22 -11.99 -2.74
CA LEU A 102 -3.35 -10.80 -1.88
C LEU A 102 -4.46 -10.96 -0.84
N LYS A 103 -5.58 -11.61 -1.19
CA LYS A 103 -6.65 -11.91 -0.24
C LYS A 103 -6.14 -12.83 0.87
N SER A 104 -5.43 -13.91 0.53
CA SER A 104 -4.85 -14.83 1.52
C SER A 104 -3.86 -14.12 2.45
N ALA A 105 -2.95 -13.30 1.91
CA ALA A 105 -2.00 -12.53 2.71
C ALA A 105 -2.68 -11.50 3.63
N THR A 106 -3.78 -10.87 3.17
CA THR A 106 -4.56 -9.93 3.98
C THR A 106 -5.28 -10.63 5.14
N ILE A 107 -5.76 -11.86 4.92
CA ILE A 107 -6.37 -12.67 5.97
C ILE A 107 -5.33 -13.02 7.04
N LEU A 108 -4.15 -13.50 6.63
CA LEU A 108 -3.03 -13.80 7.53
C LEU A 108 -2.61 -12.58 8.36
N LEU A 109 -2.53 -11.40 7.74
CA LEU A 109 -2.25 -10.15 8.45
C LEU A 109 -3.28 -9.87 9.55
N THR A 110 -4.56 -10.14 9.27
CA THR A 110 -5.66 -9.94 10.22
C THR A 110 -5.58 -10.93 11.39
N GLU A 111 -5.19 -12.18 11.12
CA GLU A 111 -4.97 -13.22 12.14
C GLU A 111 -3.81 -12.86 13.09
N HIS A 112 -2.80 -12.15 12.60
CA HIS A 112 -1.62 -11.77 13.38
C HIS A 112 -1.73 -10.42 14.08
N LYS A 113 -2.91 -9.78 14.09
CA LYS A 113 -3.14 -8.48 14.74
C LYS A 113 -2.67 -8.39 16.20
N ASN A 114 -2.65 -9.51 16.92
CA ASN A 114 -2.24 -9.57 18.33
C ASN A 114 -0.74 -9.91 18.53
N ASN A 115 -0.02 -10.31 17.48
CA ASN A 115 1.42 -10.57 17.54
C ASN A 115 2.16 -9.46 16.77
N PHE A 116 2.73 -8.53 17.52
CA PHE A 116 3.34 -7.30 17.00
C PHE A 116 4.40 -7.53 15.92
N ASP A 117 5.44 -8.33 16.23
CA ASP A 117 6.55 -8.54 15.30
C ASP A 117 6.05 -9.27 14.04
N LYS A 118 5.15 -10.25 14.22
CA LYS A 118 4.58 -11.00 13.09
C LYS A 118 3.66 -10.14 12.22
N TYR A 119 2.85 -9.28 12.81
CA TYR A 119 1.98 -8.34 12.09
C TYR A 119 2.78 -7.39 11.20
N LEU A 120 3.89 -6.86 11.72
CA LEU A 120 4.77 -5.97 10.97
C LEU A 120 5.42 -6.67 9.77
N TRP A 121 5.96 -7.86 9.97
CA TRP A 121 6.57 -8.65 8.89
C TRP A 121 5.56 -9.04 7.81
N GLU A 122 4.37 -9.49 8.18
CA GLU A 122 3.31 -9.85 7.24
C GLU A 122 2.77 -8.61 6.49
N GLY A 123 2.73 -7.45 7.16
CA GLY A 123 2.38 -6.18 6.53
C GLY A 123 3.41 -5.75 5.49
N PHE A 124 4.70 -5.91 5.79
CA PHE A 124 5.79 -5.63 4.87
C PHE A 124 5.72 -6.56 3.64
N TYR A 125 5.56 -7.86 3.88
CA TYR A 125 5.41 -8.86 2.84
C TYR A 125 4.20 -8.60 1.93
N LEU A 126 3.06 -8.20 2.50
CA LEU A 126 1.88 -7.82 1.72
C LEU A 126 2.16 -6.60 0.82
N LYS A 127 2.92 -5.62 1.32
CA LYS A 127 3.33 -4.43 0.56
C LYS A 127 4.26 -4.82 -0.60
N GLU A 128 5.26 -5.65 -0.32
CA GLU A 128 6.20 -6.19 -1.32
C GLU A 128 5.48 -7.01 -2.40
N MET A 129 4.50 -7.84 -2.02
CA MET A 129 3.67 -8.58 -2.96
C MET A 129 2.89 -7.65 -3.91
N ARG A 130 2.31 -6.56 -3.38
CA ARG A 130 1.59 -5.56 -4.20
C ARG A 130 2.54 -4.88 -5.18
N TYR A 131 3.69 -4.41 -4.71
CA TYR A 131 4.72 -3.78 -5.55
C TYR A 131 5.19 -4.74 -6.66
N SER A 132 5.52 -5.98 -6.30
CA SER A 132 6.00 -6.99 -7.24
C SER A 132 4.93 -7.38 -8.27
N ALA A 133 3.67 -7.50 -7.85
CA ALA A 133 2.56 -7.80 -8.74
C ALA A 133 2.36 -6.70 -9.79
N VAL A 134 2.40 -5.44 -9.36
CA VAL A 134 2.35 -4.26 -10.24
C VAL A 134 3.52 -4.23 -11.19
N LYS A 135 4.75 -4.40 -10.67
CA LYS A 135 5.98 -4.40 -11.45
C LYS A 135 5.91 -5.42 -12.58
N LEU A 136 5.54 -6.66 -12.25
CA LEU A 136 5.40 -7.73 -13.24
C LEU A 136 4.27 -7.43 -14.23
N ALA A 137 3.14 -6.88 -13.75
CA ALA A 137 2.05 -6.47 -14.63
C ALA A 137 2.51 -5.40 -15.63
N TYR A 138 3.28 -4.42 -15.16
CA TYR A 138 3.83 -3.35 -15.97
C TYR A 138 4.80 -3.89 -17.02
N PHE A 139 5.71 -4.79 -16.66
CA PHE A 139 6.65 -5.36 -17.63
C PHE A 139 6.01 -6.23 -18.71
N ILE A 140 4.89 -6.88 -18.41
CA ILE A 140 4.24 -7.81 -19.36
C ILE A 140 3.12 -7.12 -20.14
N PHE A 141 2.15 -6.53 -19.44
CA PHE A 141 0.91 -6.06 -20.04
C PHE A 141 1.00 -4.63 -20.58
N PHE A 142 1.84 -3.77 -20.01
CA PHE A 142 1.97 -2.39 -20.51
C PHE A 142 2.59 -2.34 -21.92
N PRO A 143 3.67 -3.09 -22.25
CA PRO A 143 4.16 -3.17 -23.63
C PRO A 143 3.09 -3.68 -24.61
N LEU A 144 2.37 -4.74 -24.24
CA LEU A 144 1.29 -5.29 -25.07
C LEU A 144 0.17 -4.28 -25.29
N PHE A 145 -0.20 -3.55 -24.24
CA PHE A 145 -1.17 -2.46 -24.32
C PHE A 145 -0.73 -1.38 -25.31
N VAL A 146 0.53 -0.94 -25.24
CA VAL A 146 1.08 0.10 -26.14
C VAL A 146 1.08 -0.40 -27.59
N VAL A 147 1.45 -1.65 -27.82
CA VAL A 147 1.43 -2.27 -29.16
C VAL A 147 0.02 -2.31 -29.72
N PHE A 148 -0.94 -2.87 -28.97
CA PHE A 148 -2.34 -2.91 -29.41
C PHE A 148 -2.91 -1.52 -29.65
N LEU A 149 -2.56 -0.54 -28.83
CA LEU A 149 -3.02 0.83 -28.99
C LEU A 149 -2.40 1.49 -30.22
N THR A 150 -1.12 1.23 -30.50
CA THR A 150 -0.45 1.72 -31.71
C THR A 150 -1.09 1.11 -32.95
N ASP A 151 -1.30 -0.21 -32.97
CA ASP A 151 -1.92 -0.92 -34.10
C ASP A 151 -3.35 -0.42 -34.36
N MET A 152 -4.13 -0.16 -33.30
CA MET A 152 -5.47 0.44 -33.42
C MET A 152 -5.44 1.86 -34.02
N VAL A 153 -4.39 2.65 -33.73
CA VAL A 153 -4.24 4.02 -34.25
C VAL A 153 -3.69 4.03 -35.68
N SER A 154 -2.73 3.15 -36.01
CA SER A 154 -2.10 3.09 -37.34
C SER A 154 -2.96 2.37 -38.39
N GLY A 155 -3.92 1.54 -37.98
CA GLY A 155 -4.78 0.79 -38.89
C GLY A 155 -4.06 -0.38 -39.59
N VAL A 156 -4.81 -1.08 -40.45
CA VAL A 156 -4.42 -2.38 -41.06
C VAL A 156 -3.18 -2.28 -41.96
N ASP A 157 -2.93 -1.12 -42.58
CA ASP A 157 -1.85 -0.93 -43.56
C ASP A 157 -0.48 -0.63 -42.92
N GLY A 158 -0.44 -0.36 -41.61
CA GLY A 158 0.79 -0.09 -40.87
C GLY A 158 1.43 -1.36 -40.33
N HIS A 159 2.07 -2.18 -41.17
CA HIS A 159 2.84 -3.35 -40.73
C HIS A 159 4.16 -2.96 -40.03
N LEU A 160 4.09 -2.19 -38.94
CA LEU A 160 5.09 -2.30 -37.89
C LEU A 160 4.85 -3.67 -37.26
N SER A 161 5.60 -4.68 -37.72
CA SER A 161 5.50 -6.06 -37.23
C SER A 161 5.35 -6.06 -35.71
N LEU A 162 4.27 -6.66 -35.21
CA LEU A 162 3.92 -6.80 -33.79
C LEU A 162 5.14 -7.31 -32.98
N TRP A 163 6.01 -8.10 -33.62
CA TRP A 163 7.25 -8.63 -33.06
C TRP A 163 8.39 -7.62 -32.89
N LEU A 164 8.37 -6.51 -33.62
CA LEU A 164 9.37 -5.43 -33.57
C LEU A 164 8.93 -4.30 -32.62
N SER A 165 7.61 -4.08 -32.51
CA SER A 165 7.03 -3.11 -31.59
C SER A 165 7.02 -3.60 -30.13
N VAL A 166 6.84 -4.91 -29.89
CA VAL A 166 6.89 -5.49 -28.53
C VAL A 166 8.24 -5.27 -27.81
N PRO A 167 9.41 -5.57 -28.39
CA PRO A 167 10.70 -5.32 -27.75
C PRO A 167 10.95 -3.84 -27.48
N ILE A 168 10.58 -2.96 -28.42
CA ILE A 168 10.73 -1.52 -28.27
C ILE A 168 9.85 -1.02 -27.11
N ALA A 169 8.58 -1.41 -27.10
CA ALA A 169 7.65 -1.08 -26.02
C ALA A 169 8.14 -1.63 -24.67
N PHE A 170 8.73 -2.82 -24.63
CA PHE A 170 9.33 -3.39 -23.43
C PHE A 170 10.51 -2.55 -22.90
N VAL A 171 11.41 -2.08 -23.78
CA VAL A 171 12.53 -1.22 -23.39
C VAL A 171 12.02 0.11 -22.82
N PHE A 172 11.07 0.77 -23.50
CA PHE A 172 10.48 2.02 -22.99
C PHE A 172 9.76 1.83 -21.66
N SER A 173 9.01 0.73 -21.52
CA SER A 173 8.34 0.37 -20.26
C SER A 173 9.36 0.14 -19.14
N SER A 174 10.48 -0.51 -19.46
CA SER A 174 11.52 -0.76 -18.46
C SER A 174 12.21 0.51 -17.98
N ILE A 175 12.49 1.43 -18.89
CA ILE A 175 13.07 2.75 -18.55
C ILE A 175 12.06 3.56 -17.73
N ALA A 176 10.79 3.60 -18.15
CA ALA A 176 9.74 4.30 -17.42
C ALA A 176 9.58 3.73 -15.99
N TRP A 177 9.58 2.41 -15.84
CA TRP A 177 9.52 1.78 -14.53
C TRP A 177 10.70 2.19 -13.64
N LEU A 178 11.92 2.15 -14.17
CA LEU A 178 13.13 2.50 -13.41
C LEU A 178 13.12 3.96 -12.96
N ILE A 179 12.64 4.88 -13.79
CA ILE A 179 12.61 6.31 -13.45
C ILE A 179 11.51 6.59 -12.42
N TYR A 180 10.27 6.18 -12.71
CA TYR A 180 9.11 6.55 -11.89
C TYR A 180 8.99 5.78 -10.56
N PHE A 181 9.63 4.61 -10.43
CA PHE A 181 9.55 3.76 -9.23
C PHE A 181 10.92 3.54 -8.54
N SER A 182 11.91 4.39 -8.82
CA SER A 182 13.23 4.33 -8.18
C SER A 182 13.16 4.63 -6.68
N ASP A 183 12.44 5.68 -6.30
CA ASP A 183 12.29 6.11 -4.91
C ASP A 183 11.58 5.06 -4.04
N ASP A 184 10.60 4.36 -4.61
CA ASP A 184 9.87 3.30 -3.92
C ASP A 184 10.78 2.14 -3.52
N LYS A 185 11.72 1.76 -4.38
CA LYS A 185 12.66 0.67 -4.09
C LYS A 185 13.55 1.02 -2.89
N ALA A 186 14.10 2.23 -2.84
CA ALA A 186 14.92 2.69 -1.72
C ALA A 186 14.11 2.75 -0.42
N LEU A 187 12.83 3.15 -0.50
CA LEU A 187 11.93 3.13 0.64
C LEU A 187 11.71 1.71 1.17
N TYR A 188 11.48 0.71 0.32
CA TYR A 188 11.33 -0.69 0.75
C TYR A 188 12.59 -1.23 1.43
N GLU A 189 13.76 -0.99 0.85
CA GLU A 189 15.04 -1.44 1.42
C GLU A 189 15.30 -0.80 2.80
N SER A 190 14.94 0.47 2.98
CA SER A 190 15.06 1.14 4.28
C SER A 190 14.10 0.56 5.33
N LEU A 191 12.85 0.28 4.95
CA LEU A 191 11.85 -0.33 5.85
C LEU A 191 12.25 -1.75 6.28
N GLU A 192 12.81 -2.54 5.36
CA GLU A 192 13.31 -3.88 5.67
C GLU A 192 14.50 -3.83 6.64
N SER A 193 15.44 -2.90 6.41
CA SER A 193 16.57 -2.67 7.31
C SER A 193 16.11 -2.25 8.71
N ASP A 194 15.13 -1.35 8.79
CA ASP A 194 14.55 -0.91 10.06
C ASP A 194 13.86 -2.06 10.81
N LEU A 195 13.12 -2.92 10.09
CA LEU A 195 12.49 -4.13 10.65
C LEU A 195 13.50 -5.16 11.16
N LYS A 196 14.61 -5.37 10.45
CA LYS A 196 15.69 -6.27 10.90
C LYS A 196 16.47 -5.73 12.10
N SER A 197 16.40 -4.43 12.36
CA SER A 197 17.10 -3.78 13.47
C SER A 197 16.34 -3.78 14.80
N LEU A 198 15.08 -4.26 14.81
CA LEU A 198 14.21 -4.39 15.97
C LEU A 198 14.42 -5.70 16.74
#